data_AF-A0A955RZP8-F1
#
_entry.id   AF-A0A955RZP8-F1
#
_cell.length_a   1.000
_cell.length_b   1.000
_cell.length_c   1.000
_cell.angle_alpha   90.00
_cell.angle_beta   90.00
_cell.angle_gamma   90.00
#
_symmetry.space_group_name_H-M   'P 1'
#
loop_
_entity.id
_entity.type
_entity.pdbx_description
1 polymer ?
#
loop_
_entity_poly.entity_id
_entity_poly.type
_entity_poly.pdbx_seq_one_letter_code
_entity_poly.pdbx_strand_id
1 'polypeptide(L)'
;VYGPLSYVIFLLGVAFAYFLVIPISIKFLLSFSSEILTPMITVKSYLMYVWMMMVVFGGVFELPIILMFLTKIGIATPAFLADKRKYAVVTILTVSALITPPDVITQLILSFPLIILYEVGIMASKAMQKKK
;
A
#
# COMPACT_ATOMS: atom_id res chain seq x y z
N VAL A 1 -14.77 -1.22 18.48
CA VAL A 1 -15.10 -1.89 17.20
C VAL A 1 -13.99 -1.77 16.16
N TYR A 2 -13.31 -0.61 16.01
CA TYR A 2 -12.23 -0.48 15.01
C TYR A 2 -10.94 -1.25 15.34
N GLY A 3 -10.63 -1.49 16.62
CA GLY A 3 -9.38 -2.17 17.03
C GLY A 3 -9.19 -3.57 16.43
N PRO A 4 -10.13 -4.52 16.60
CA PRO A 4 -9.98 -5.86 16.02
C PRO A 4 -9.90 -5.85 14.49
N LEU A 5 -10.65 -4.96 13.83
CA LEU A 5 -10.67 -4.85 12.37
C LEU A 5 -9.37 -4.25 11.82
N SER A 6 -8.82 -3.22 12.48
CA SER A 6 -7.48 -2.67 12.19
C SER A 6 -6.43 -3.77 12.26
N TYR A 7 -6.39 -4.54 13.34
CA TYR A 7 -5.41 -5.62 13.48
C TYR A 7 -5.48 -6.65 12.36
N VAL A 8 -6.69 -7.07 11.95
CA VAL A 8 -6.87 -8.00 10.82
C VAL A 8 -6.40 -7.39 9.50
N ILE A 9 -6.75 -6.12 9.24
CA ILE A 9 -6.36 -5.42 8.01
C ILE A 9 -4.85 -5.19 7.96
N PHE A 10 -4.22 -4.85 9.08
CA PHE A 10 -2.77 -4.74 9.21
C PHE A 10 -2.08 -6.07 8.90
N LEU A 11 -2.54 -7.18 9.47
CA LEU A 11 -2.01 -8.52 9.18
C LEU A 11 -2.20 -8.90 7.71
N LEU A 12 -3.34 -8.56 7.11
CA LEU A 12 -3.55 -8.73 5.66
C LEU A 12 -2.55 -7.92 4.84
N GLY A 13 -2.21 -6.70 5.27
CA GLY A 13 -1.18 -5.87 4.63
C GLY A 13 0.22 -6.47 4.74
N VAL A 14 0.58 -6.99 5.92
CA VAL A 14 1.86 -7.70 6.12
C VAL A 14 1.92 -8.95 5.25
N ALA A 15 0.85 -9.74 5.21
CA ALA A 15 0.75 -10.92 4.36
C ALA A 15 0.87 -10.55 2.87
N PHE A 16 0.19 -9.49 2.43
CA PHE A 16 0.29 -8.99 1.05
C PHE A 16 1.71 -8.57 0.69
N ALA A 17 2.42 -7.87 1.58
CA ALA A 17 3.82 -7.52 1.37
C ALA A 17 4.70 -8.76 1.23
N TYR A 18 4.56 -9.73 2.14
CA TYR A 18 5.40 -10.92 2.17
C TYR A 18 5.18 -11.84 0.98
N PHE A 19 3.92 -12.13 0.64
CA PHE A 19 3.59 -13.12 -0.39
C PHE A 19 3.54 -12.54 -1.81
N LEU A 20 3.35 -11.23 -1.97
CA LEU A 20 3.13 -10.63 -3.30
C LEU A 20 4.22 -9.60 -3.64
N VAL A 21 4.39 -8.57 -2.81
CA VAL A 21 5.29 -7.45 -3.13
C VAL A 21 6.76 -7.87 -3.16
N ILE A 22 7.25 -8.46 -2.06
CA ILE A 22 8.64 -8.89 -1.93
C ILE A 22 9.08 -9.83 -3.06
N PRO A 23 8.35 -10.92 -3.40
CA PRO A 23 8.79 -11.81 -4.47
C PRO A 23 8.76 -11.15 -5.85
N ILE A 24 7.81 -10.24 -6.12
CA ILE A 24 7.78 -9.48 -7.38
C ILE A 24 9.02 -8.59 -7.48
N SER A 25 9.33 -7.83 -6.42
CA SER A 25 10.49 -6.93 -6.41
C SER A 25 11.82 -7.67 -6.50
N ILE A 26 11.99 -8.81 -5.82
CA ILE A 26 13.20 -9.62 -5.93
C ILE A 26 13.34 -10.24 -7.32
N LYS A 27 12.26 -10.77 -7.90
CA LYS A 27 12.27 -11.27 -9.29
C LYS A 27 12.64 -10.17 -10.28
N PHE A 28 12.12 -8.97 -10.09
CA PHE A 28 12.49 -7.81 -10.89
C PHE A 28 13.97 -7.46 -10.75
N LEU A 29 14.50 -7.41 -9.53
CA LEU A 29 15.92 -7.13 -9.31
C LEU A 29 16.82 -8.19 -9.96
N LEU A 30 16.44 -9.47 -9.85
CA LEU A 30 17.12 -10.58 -10.51
C LEU A 30 16.96 -10.56 -12.04
N SER A 31 15.89 -9.96 -12.58
CA SER A 31 15.70 -9.88 -14.04
C SER A 31 16.74 -9.00 -14.75
N PHE A 32 17.44 -8.13 -14.00
CA PHE A 32 18.59 -7.37 -14.51
C PHE A 32 19.89 -8.16 -14.50
N SER A 33 19.92 -9.37 -13.93
CA SER A 33 21.13 -10.19 -13.97
C SER A 33 21.44 -10.59 -15.41
N SER A 34 22.64 -10.27 -15.87
CA SER A 34 23.19 -10.71 -17.15
C SER A 34 24.51 -11.44 -16.90
N GLU A 35 25.12 -12.02 -17.94
CA GLU A 35 26.47 -12.61 -17.81
C GLU A 35 27.53 -11.62 -17.28
N ILE A 36 27.24 -10.31 -17.32
CA ILE A 36 28.14 -9.22 -16.90
C ILE A 36 27.74 -8.66 -15.52
N LEU A 37 26.50 -8.86 -15.06
CA LEU A 37 25.97 -8.30 -13.82
C LEU A 37 25.45 -9.41 -12.90
N THR A 38 26.20 -9.73 -11.85
CA THR A 38 25.78 -10.65 -10.79
C THR A 38 25.23 -9.86 -9.59
N PRO A 39 23.92 -10.01 -9.25
CA PRO A 39 23.35 -9.31 -8.11
C PRO A 39 23.93 -9.84 -6.79
N MET A 40 24.67 -9.01 -6.06
CA MET A 40 25.20 -9.35 -4.74
C MET A 40 24.23 -8.90 -3.63
N ILE A 41 23.23 -9.74 -3.36
CA ILE A 41 22.27 -9.48 -2.27
C ILE A 41 22.85 -9.98 -0.95
N THR A 42 23.16 -9.06 -0.03
CA THR A 42 23.57 -9.43 1.33
C THR A 42 22.36 -9.77 2.20
N VAL A 43 22.55 -10.69 3.16
CA VAL A 43 21.50 -11.06 4.14
C VAL A 43 20.98 -9.84 4.89
N LYS A 44 21.89 -8.91 5.26
CA LYS A 44 21.52 -7.67 5.95
C LYS A 44 20.57 -6.81 5.11
N SER A 45 20.91 -6.55 3.85
CA SER A 45 20.09 -5.75 2.95
C SER A 45 18.73 -6.42 2.68
N TYR A 46 18.73 -7.75 2.52
CA TYR A 46 17.50 -8.52 2.34
C TYR A 46 16.57 -8.42 3.56
N LEU A 47 17.08 -8.68 4.77
CA LEU A 47 16.28 -8.59 5.98
C LEU A 47 15.75 -7.17 6.21
N MET A 48 16.59 -6.15 6.02
CA MET A 48 16.17 -4.75 6.15
C MET A 48 15.08 -4.39 5.13
N TYR A 49 15.20 -4.86 3.89
CA TYR A 49 14.18 -4.68 2.86
C TYR A 49 12.85 -5.36 3.24
N VAL A 50 12.89 -6.61 3.69
CA VAL A 50 11.70 -7.36 4.13
C VAL A 50 11.01 -6.66 5.29
N TRP A 51 11.77 -6.27 6.32
CA TRP A 51 11.25 -5.55 7.49
C TRP A 51 10.59 -4.23 7.10
N MET A 52 11.26 -3.42 6.28
CA MET A 52 10.73 -2.14 5.81
C MET A 52 9.43 -2.34 5.04
N MET A 53 9.38 -3.30 4.11
CA MET A 53 8.18 -3.57 3.32
C MET A 53 7.01 -4.04 4.19
N MET A 54 7.24 -4.91 5.16
CA MET A 54 6.18 -5.35 6.08
C MET A 54 5.56 -4.18 6.86
N VAL A 55 6.40 -3.29 7.40
CA VAL A 55 5.92 -2.13 8.17
C VAL A 55 5.17 -1.14 7.28
N VAL A 56 5.72 -0.82 6.10
CA VAL A 56 5.11 0.14 5.17
C VAL A 56 3.77 -0.37 4.66
N PHE A 57 3.70 -1.59 4.15
CA PHE A 57 2.44 -2.14 3.64
C PHE A 57 1.43 -2.44 4.74
N GLY A 58 1.87 -2.86 5.93
CA GLY A 58 0.98 -2.97 7.09
C GLY A 58 0.30 -1.63 7.42
N GLY A 59 1.09 -0.55 7.50
CA GLY A 59 0.56 0.79 7.77
C GLY A 59 -0.30 1.37 6.64
N VAL A 60 0.07 1.11 5.39
CA VAL A 60 -0.72 1.48 4.21
C VAL A 60 -2.09 0.78 4.22
N PHE A 61 -2.15 -0.49 4.61
CA PHE A 61 -3.40 -1.23 4.61
C PHE A 61 -4.40 -0.67 5.63
N GLU A 62 -3.96 0.12 6.61
CA GLU A 62 -4.87 0.83 7.53
C GLU A 62 -5.61 2.01 6.88
N LEU A 63 -5.28 2.39 5.64
CA LEU A 63 -5.96 3.48 4.91
C LEU A 63 -7.51 3.39 4.94
N PRO A 64 -8.16 2.24 4.69
CA PRO A 64 -9.61 2.13 4.75
C PRO A 64 -10.18 2.44 6.15
N ILE A 65 -9.52 1.96 7.21
CA ILE A 65 -9.91 2.23 8.60
C ILE A 65 -9.78 3.71 8.92
N ILE A 66 -8.68 4.34 8.50
CA ILE A 66 -8.42 5.77 8.71
C ILE A 66 -9.51 6.60 8.00
N LEU A 67 -9.83 6.27 6.75
CA LEU A 67 -10.88 6.96 5.99
C LEU A 67 -12.26 6.80 6.63
N MET A 68 -12.60 5.60 7.09
CA MET A 68 -13.83 5.38 7.85
C MET A 68 -13.85 6.22 9.12
N PHE A 69 -12.76 6.22 9.88
CA PHE A 69 -12.65 6.98 11.12
C PHE A 69 -12.84 8.49 10.87
N LEU A 70 -12.16 9.06 9.88
CA LEU A 70 -12.31 10.47 9.47
C LEU A 70 -13.75 10.81 9.07
N THR A 71 -14.45 9.90 8.38
CA THR A 71 -15.86 10.08 8.04
C THR A 71 -16.78 9.99 9.24
N LYS A 72 -16.48 9.15 10.22
CA LYS A 72 -17.28 9.04 11.45
C LYS A 72 -17.29 10.33 12.25
N ILE A 73 -16.12 10.95 12.40
CA ILE A 73 -15.93 12.18 13.18
C ILE A 73 -16.31 13.45 12.40
N GLY A 74 -16.70 13.31 11.12
CA GLY A 74 -17.20 14.41 10.29
C GLY A 74 -16.12 15.26 9.62
N ILE A 75 -14.83 14.90 9.73
CA ILE A 75 -13.73 15.64 9.10
C ILE A 75 -13.73 15.46 7.58
N ALA A 76 -14.10 14.28 7.08
CA ALA A 76 -14.12 13.99 5.64
C ALA A 76 -15.40 13.28 5.22
N THR A 77 -16.06 13.73 4.14
CA THR A 77 -17.22 13.02 3.58
C THR A 77 -16.79 12.07 2.46
N PRO A 78 -17.52 10.98 2.20
CA PRO A 78 -17.26 10.10 1.06
C PRO A 78 -17.27 10.85 -0.28
N ALA A 79 -18.14 11.87 -0.41
CA ALA A 79 -18.18 12.75 -1.57
C ALA A 79 -16.89 13.59 -1.70
N PHE A 80 -16.40 14.16 -0.60
CA PHE A 80 -15.12 14.88 -0.58
C PHE A 80 -13.93 13.97 -0.94
N LEU A 81 -13.88 12.76 -0.38
CA LEU A 81 -12.84 11.77 -0.73
C LEU A 81 -12.92 11.38 -2.20
N ALA A 82 -14.13 11.18 -2.74
CA ALA A 82 -14.33 10.86 -4.15
C ALA A 82 -13.91 12.02 -5.09
N ASP A 83 -14.15 13.28 -4.72
CA ASP A 83 -13.69 14.45 -5.48
C ASP A 83 -12.15 14.56 -5.51
N LYS A 84 -11.49 14.10 -4.44
CA LYS A 84 -10.03 14.15 -4.30
C LYS A 84 -9.29 12.93 -4.85
N ARG A 85 -9.94 12.03 -5.60
CA ARG A 85 -9.32 10.86 -6.25
C ARG A 85 -8.02 11.18 -6.98
N LYS A 86 -8.02 12.25 -7.79
CA LYS A 86 -6.83 12.69 -8.54
C LYS A 86 -5.63 13.00 -7.63
N TYR A 87 -5.88 13.60 -6.46
CA TYR A 87 -4.82 13.90 -5.49
C TYR A 87 -4.35 12.62 -4.79
N ALA A 88 -5.28 11.73 -4.41
CA ALA A 88 -4.94 10.46 -3.79
C ALA A 88 -4.06 9.59 -4.71
N VAL A 89 -4.39 9.50 -6.00
CA VAL A 89 -3.58 8.77 -6.99
C VAL A 89 -2.18 9.36 -7.10
N VAL A 90 -2.04 10.69 -7.14
CA VAL A 90 -0.72 11.34 -7.18
C VAL A 90 0.06 11.04 -5.90
N THR A 91 -0.56 11.14 -4.71
CA THR A 91 0.10 10.80 -3.44
C THR A 91 0.53 9.34 -3.40
N ILE A 92 -0.31 8.42 -3.87
CA ILE A 92 -0.01 6.99 -3.97
C ILE A 92 1.20 6.75 -4.89
N LEU A 93 1.23 7.41 -6.06
CA LEU A 93 2.34 7.29 -7.00
C LEU A 93 3.63 7.86 -6.40
N THR A 94 3.58 9.01 -5.71
CA THR A 94 4.73 9.61 -5.03
C THR A 94 5.26 8.70 -3.92
N VAL A 95 4.38 8.16 -3.07
CA VAL A 95 4.77 7.23 -2.00
C VAL A 95 5.36 5.95 -2.58
N SER A 96 4.76 5.41 -3.65
CA SER A 96 5.30 4.24 -4.36
C SER A 96 6.70 4.52 -4.89
N ALA A 97 6.94 5.68 -5.51
CA ALA A 97 8.24 6.09 -6.02
C ALA A 97 9.31 6.27 -4.94
N LEU A 98 8.93 6.59 -3.69
CA LEU A 98 9.87 6.65 -2.56
C LEU A 98 10.24 5.25 -2.04
N ILE A 99 9.36 4.27 -2.23
CA ILE A 99 9.51 2.90 -1.74
C ILE A 99 10.26 2.03 -2.75
N THR A 100 9.98 2.18 -4.04
CA THR A 100 10.68 1.47 -5.10
C THR A 100 11.90 2.26 -5.59
N PRO A 101 12.94 1.59 -6.09
CA PRO A 101 13.90 2.25 -6.96
C PRO A 101 13.17 2.93 -8.14
N PRO A 102 13.80 3.89 -8.84
CA PRO A 102 13.18 4.71 -9.90
C PRO A 102 12.86 3.90 -11.17
N ASP A 103 11.98 2.91 -11.03
CA ASP A 103 11.45 2.05 -12.08
C ASP A 103 9.94 2.22 -12.17
N VAL A 104 9.49 2.65 -13.35
CA VAL A 104 8.08 2.98 -13.60
C VAL A 104 7.20 1.73 -13.57
N ILE A 105 7.71 0.58 -14.01
CA ILE A 105 6.89 -0.65 -14.13
C ILE A 105 6.53 -1.18 -12.74
N THR A 106 7.51 -1.38 -11.87
CA THR A 106 7.30 -1.82 -10.49
C THR A 106 6.52 -0.79 -9.69
N GLN A 107 6.76 0.51 -9.90
CA GLN A 107 5.96 1.57 -9.29
C GLN A 107 4.48 1.45 -9.68
N LEU A 108 4.17 1.21 -10.95
CA LEU A 108 2.79 1.04 -11.41
C LEU A 108 2.15 -0.22 -10.83
N ILE A 109 2.87 -1.34 -10.80
CA ILE A 109 2.40 -2.61 -10.22
C ILE A 109 2.06 -2.43 -8.74
N LEU A 110 2.86 -1.67 -7.98
CA LEU A 110 2.60 -1.39 -6.57
C LEU A 110 1.55 -0.32 -6.33
N SER A 111 1.41 0.65 -7.23
CA SER A 111 0.39 1.69 -7.12
C SER A 111 -1.04 1.12 -7.29
N PHE A 112 -1.19 0.06 -8.07
CA PHE A 112 -2.47 -0.56 -8.33
C PHE A 112 -3.20 -1.07 -7.06
N PRO A 113 -2.58 -1.91 -6.20
CA PRO A 113 -3.22 -2.35 -4.95
C PRO A 113 -3.48 -1.19 -3.98
N LEU A 114 -2.64 -0.15 -3.97
CA LEU A 114 -2.84 1.05 -3.16
C LEU A 114 -4.09 1.84 -3.58
N ILE A 115 -4.30 1.99 -4.89
CA ILE A 115 -5.50 2.64 -5.43
C ILE A 115 -6.75 1.83 -5.07
N ILE A 116 -6.69 0.50 -5.17
CA ILE A 116 -7.80 -0.37 -4.77
C ILE A 116 -8.13 -0.17 -3.29
N LEU A 117 -7.13 -0.14 -2.41
CA LEU A 117 -7.33 0.10 -0.98
C LEU A 117 -8.01 1.44 -0.71
N TYR A 118 -7.59 2.49 -1.42
CA TYR A 118 -8.22 3.80 -1.30
C TYR A 118 -9.71 3.76 -1.68
N GLU A 119 -10.05 3.06 -2.76
CA GLU A 119 -11.45 2.90 -3.18
C GLU A 119 -12.28 2.05 -2.23
N VAL A 120 -11.71 0.96 -1.72
CA VAL A 120 -12.34 0.15 -0.66
C VAL A 120 -12.63 1.02 0.56
N GLY A 121 -11.71 1.92 0.93
CA GLY A 121 -11.90 2.89 2.00
C GLY A 121 -13.05 3.85 1.74
N ILE A 122 -13.15 4.44 0.54
CA ILE A 122 -14.27 5.32 0.16
C ILE A 122 -15.60 4.55 0.23
N MET A 123 -15.65 3.33 -0.31
CA MET A 123 -16.84 2.49 -0.29
C MET A 123 -17.29 2.16 1.13
N ALA A 124 -16.34 1.80 2.01
CA ALA A 124 -16.61 1.52 3.41
C ALA A 124 -17.12 2.77 4.16
N SER A 125 -16.52 3.94 3.90
CA SER A 125 -17.01 5.23 4.44
C SER A 125 -18.42 5.56 3.97
N LYS A 126 -18.75 5.32 2.69
CA LYS A 126 -20.09 5.54 2.12
C LYS A 126 -21.13 4.61 2.76
N ALA A 127 -20.80 3.33 2.93
CA ALA A 127 -21.67 2.36 3.59
C ALA A 127 -21.96 2.76 5.05
N MET A 128 -20.97 3.32 5.74
CA MET A 128 -21.15 3.80 7.11
C MET A 128 -22.01 5.06 7.19
N GLN A 129 -21.87 6.00 6.24
CA GLN A 129 -22.67 7.23 6.22
C GLN A 129 -24.14 6.96 5.92
N LYS A 130 -24.47 5.98 5.06
CA LYS A 130 -25.86 5.60 4.73
C LYS A 130 -26.61 4.97 5.91
N LYS A 131 -25.88 4.49 6.93
CA LYS A 131 -26.43 3.85 8.12
C LYS A 131 -26.76 4.85 9.24
N LYS A 132 -26.47 6.13 9.03
CA LYS A 132 -26.71 7.25 9.92
C LYS A 132 -27.88 8.07 9.39
#